data_AF-A0A9D7FE43-F1
#
_entry.id   AF-A0A9D7FE43-F1
#
_cell.length_a   1.000
_cell.length_b   1.000
_cell.length_c   1.000
_cell.angle_alpha   90.00
_cell.angle_beta   90.00
_cell.angle_gamma   90.00
#
_symmetry.space_group_name_H-M   'P 1'
#
loop_
_entity.id
_entity.type
_entity.pdbx_description
1 polymer ?
#
loop_
_entity_poly.entity_id
_entity_poly.type
_entity_poly.pdbx_seq_one_letter_code
_entity_poly.pdbx_strand_id
1 'polypeptide(L)'
;MNTLLVLAGIGVFGLFSEIFRFKKALLPVVFLGLAAALVTTICDWNTNISYFNNMMKVDNFSLAFSAVMICITMLWFIISPGFFTDETSKSDHFTLILFALTGGVLMSSFNNMVMLFLGIEILSISMYILAGSNKKSLASNEAAFKYFLMGSFATGFLLFGIALIYGATGSFDIDVIATRLSEGNLNSSVMLFAGILLTMIAMAFKVSAAPFHFWAPDVYQGAPTVITAFMSTVVKTAAVAAFFRLFIHTFTSMTEVWHTALMIISAATILVGNITAVYQTNVKRMLAYSSIAHAGYMLMAIVSMNSAAPSALLFYVIAYSVSSIASFTILLMVSNSTGNDSIESFYGLGKKNPFLAIMTLISMLSLAGIPPTAGFFAKYYIFIAAMENHMMPLVLIAVLGSLIGVYYYFRVIIAMFRDGNEKEIDFSGRYKLVMIIAGILALALGVAPGIVTGLL
;
A
#
# COMPACT_ATOMS: atom_id res chain seq x y z
N MET A 1 -15.89 -3.41 -14.34
CA MET A 1 -16.14 -4.89 -14.28
C MET A 1 -15.06 -5.65 -15.03
N ASN A 2 -14.75 -5.22 -16.26
CA ASN A 2 -13.82 -5.88 -17.17
C ASN A 2 -12.46 -6.18 -16.51
N THR A 3 -11.89 -5.21 -15.81
CA THR A 3 -10.63 -5.37 -15.06
C THR A 3 -10.67 -6.51 -14.05
N LEU A 4 -11.75 -6.62 -13.26
CA LEU A 4 -11.90 -7.68 -12.26
C LEU A 4 -12.02 -9.06 -12.91
N LEU A 5 -12.81 -9.17 -13.99
CA LEU A 5 -12.97 -10.43 -14.72
C LEU A 5 -11.65 -10.90 -15.32
N VAL A 6 -10.88 -9.97 -15.90
CA VAL A 6 -9.55 -10.28 -16.44
C VAL A 6 -8.63 -10.76 -15.33
N LEU A 7 -8.49 -10.00 -14.23
CA LEU A 7 -7.60 -10.36 -13.11
C LEU A 7 -7.98 -11.68 -12.43
N ALA A 8 -9.26 -11.87 -12.12
CA ALA A 8 -9.76 -13.09 -11.53
C ALA A 8 -9.58 -14.28 -12.49
N GLY A 9 -9.86 -14.10 -13.78
CA GLY A 9 -9.68 -15.11 -14.81
C GLY A 9 -8.23 -15.57 -14.95
N ILE A 10 -7.26 -14.63 -14.91
CA ILE A 10 -5.84 -14.98 -14.95
C ILE A 10 -5.41 -15.66 -13.65
N GLY A 11 -5.94 -15.24 -12.50
CA GLY A 11 -5.69 -15.92 -11.22
C GLY A 11 -6.16 -17.38 -11.25
N VAL A 12 -7.39 -17.62 -11.71
CA VAL A 12 -7.93 -18.98 -11.89
C VAL A 12 -7.11 -19.77 -12.91
N PHE A 13 -6.76 -19.18 -14.05
CA PHE A 13 -5.86 -19.81 -15.02
C PHE A 13 -4.51 -20.18 -14.40
N GLY A 14 -3.95 -19.30 -13.57
CA GLY A 14 -2.74 -19.53 -12.79
C GLY A 14 -2.85 -20.81 -11.98
N LEU A 15 -3.92 -20.98 -11.21
CA LEU A 15 -4.18 -22.17 -10.39
C LEU A 15 -4.15 -23.47 -11.23
N PHE A 16 -4.78 -23.46 -12.41
CA PHE A 16 -4.82 -24.61 -13.30
C PHE A 16 -3.53 -24.82 -14.11
N SER A 17 -2.64 -23.82 -14.17
CA SER A 17 -1.42 -23.88 -15.00
C SER A 17 -0.47 -25.02 -14.60
N GLU A 18 -0.49 -25.41 -13.33
CA GLU A 18 0.29 -26.54 -12.83
C GLU A 18 -0.26 -27.89 -13.29
N ILE A 19 -1.58 -28.06 -13.29
CA ILE A 19 -2.26 -29.29 -13.74
C ILE A 19 -1.94 -29.55 -15.22
N PHE A 20 -1.97 -28.49 -16.04
CA PHE A 20 -1.71 -28.58 -17.47
C PHE A 20 -0.23 -28.46 -17.87
N ARG A 21 0.70 -28.38 -16.89
CA ARG A 21 2.15 -28.26 -17.11
C ARG A 21 2.59 -27.05 -17.96
N PHE A 22 1.82 -25.96 -17.99
CA PHE A 22 2.14 -24.72 -18.73
C PHE A 22 3.03 -23.73 -17.97
N LYS A 23 3.86 -24.21 -17.03
CA LYS A 23 4.61 -23.37 -16.08
C LYS A 23 5.52 -22.31 -16.73
N LYS A 24 6.10 -22.61 -17.89
CA LYS A 24 6.95 -21.66 -18.65
C LYS A 24 6.15 -20.52 -19.30
N ALA A 25 4.89 -20.78 -19.64
CA ALA A 25 3.99 -19.79 -20.25
C ALA A 25 3.28 -18.92 -19.20
N LEU A 26 3.32 -19.30 -17.91
CA LEU A 26 2.62 -18.60 -16.84
C LEU A 26 3.01 -17.12 -16.76
N LEU A 27 4.32 -16.81 -16.65
CA LEU A 27 4.77 -15.42 -16.51
C LEU A 27 4.37 -14.54 -17.71
N PRO A 28 4.57 -14.95 -18.99
CA PRO A 28 4.05 -14.21 -20.14
C PRO A 28 2.53 -14.00 -20.12
N VAL A 29 1.75 -15.03 -19.78
CA VAL A 29 0.27 -14.92 -19.70
C VAL A 29 -0.15 -13.94 -18.61
N VAL A 30 0.52 -13.96 -17.46
CA VAL A 30 0.29 -12.99 -16.39
C VAL A 30 0.58 -11.56 -16.86
N PHE A 31 1.68 -11.31 -17.57
CA PHE A 31 1.97 -9.98 -18.11
C PHE A 31 0.95 -9.53 -19.15
N LEU A 32 0.58 -10.40 -20.10
CA LEU A 32 -0.46 -10.10 -21.09
C LEU A 32 -1.80 -9.78 -20.42
N GLY A 33 -2.13 -10.55 -19.39
CA GLY A 33 -3.34 -10.39 -18.62
C GLY A 33 -3.37 -9.10 -17.79
N LEU A 34 -2.27 -8.76 -17.12
CA LEU A 34 -2.13 -7.47 -16.43
C LEU A 34 -2.19 -6.30 -17.42
N ALA A 35 -1.60 -6.44 -18.61
CA ALA A 35 -1.66 -5.42 -19.65
C ALA A 35 -3.07 -5.24 -20.18
N ALA A 36 -3.80 -6.34 -20.41
CA ALA A 36 -5.22 -6.29 -20.76
C ALA A 36 -6.05 -5.63 -19.65
N ALA A 37 -5.80 -5.97 -18.38
CA ALA A 37 -6.47 -5.35 -17.24
C ALA A 37 -6.22 -3.83 -17.21
N LEU A 38 -4.98 -3.39 -17.41
CA LEU A 38 -4.61 -1.98 -17.48
C LEU A 38 -5.29 -1.26 -18.66
N VAL A 39 -5.30 -1.86 -19.84
CA VAL A 39 -6.02 -1.30 -21.00
C VAL A 39 -7.50 -1.15 -20.70
N THR A 40 -8.15 -2.17 -20.10
CA THR A 40 -9.57 -2.05 -19.72
C THR A 40 -9.80 -0.93 -18.69
N THR A 41 -8.90 -0.73 -17.72
CA THR A 41 -9.04 0.39 -16.77
C THR A 41 -8.96 1.75 -17.44
N ILE A 42 -8.12 1.89 -18.47
CA ILE A 42 -7.98 3.16 -19.20
C ILE A 42 -9.18 3.37 -20.13
N CYS A 43 -9.67 2.32 -20.79
CA CYS A 43 -10.85 2.41 -21.66
C CYS A 43 -12.13 2.74 -20.88
N ASP A 44 -12.25 2.26 -19.64
CA ASP A 44 -13.40 2.53 -18.78
C ASP A 44 -13.36 3.95 -18.15
N TRP A 45 -12.34 4.76 -18.43
CA TRP A 45 -12.20 6.13 -17.89
C TRP A 45 -13.37 7.04 -18.30
N ASN A 46 -13.87 7.88 -17.39
CA ASN A 46 -15.06 8.74 -17.55
C ASN A 46 -16.39 8.01 -17.83
N THR A 47 -16.46 6.68 -17.71
CA THR A 47 -17.72 5.95 -17.92
C THR A 47 -18.67 5.99 -16.71
N ASN A 48 -18.13 6.03 -15.49
CA ASN A 48 -18.88 6.09 -14.22
C ASN A 48 -20.04 5.07 -14.13
N ILE A 49 -19.73 3.79 -14.31
CA ILE A 49 -20.73 2.71 -14.40
C ILE A 49 -20.89 2.01 -13.04
N SER A 50 -22.14 1.78 -12.62
CA SER A 50 -22.48 0.91 -11.49
C SER A 50 -22.86 -0.49 -11.96
N TYR A 51 -22.52 -1.50 -11.16
CA TYR A 51 -22.77 -2.91 -11.45
C TYR A 51 -23.47 -3.60 -10.28
N PHE A 52 -24.17 -4.70 -10.59
CA PHE A 52 -24.84 -5.58 -9.63
C PHE A 52 -25.70 -4.83 -8.61
N ASN A 53 -26.70 -4.09 -9.10
CA ASN A 53 -27.58 -3.28 -8.25
C ASN A 53 -26.80 -2.35 -7.29
N ASN A 54 -25.85 -1.59 -7.84
CA ASN A 54 -25.03 -0.63 -7.12
C ASN A 54 -24.10 -1.21 -6.04
N MET A 55 -23.79 -2.52 -6.09
CA MET A 55 -22.81 -3.12 -5.18
C MET A 55 -21.37 -2.70 -5.51
N MET A 56 -21.08 -2.39 -6.78
CA MET A 56 -19.80 -1.87 -7.23
C MET A 56 -20.00 -0.66 -8.14
N LYS A 57 -19.10 0.32 -8.01
CA LYS A 57 -19.10 1.55 -8.79
C LYS A 57 -17.70 1.80 -9.35
N VAL A 58 -17.63 1.79 -10.68
CA VAL A 58 -16.42 2.00 -11.46
C VAL A 58 -16.40 3.46 -11.93
N ASP A 59 -15.83 4.32 -11.09
CA ASP A 59 -15.58 5.73 -11.34
C ASP A 59 -14.08 6.03 -11.51
N ASN A 60 -13.74 7.27 -11.86
CA ASN A 60 -12.35 7.67 -12.06
C ASN A 60 -11.46 7.42 -10.83
N PHE A 61 -11.99 7.59 -9.61
CA PHE A 61 -11.27 7.27 -8.38
C PHE A 61 -10.87 5.79 -8.35
N SER A 62 -11.85 4.89 -8.52
CA SER A 62 -11.59 3.45 -8.49
C SER A 62 -10.63 3.01 -9.60
N LEU A 63 -10.74 3.60 -10.79
CA LEU A 63 -9.91 3.32 -11.95
C LEU A 63 -8.47 3.80 -11.75
N ALA A 64 -8.28 5.01 -11.21
CA ALA A 64 -6.95 5.57 -10.94
C ALA A 64 -6.18 4.70 -9.95
N PHE A 65 -6.77 4.37 -8.81
CA PHE A 65 -6.14 3.52 -7.81
C PHE A 65 -5.89 2.10 -8.34
N SER A 66 -6.83 1.56 -9.14
CA SER A 66 -6.67 0.25 -9.79
C SER A 66 -5.51 0.23 -10.78
N ALA A 67 -5.37 1.27 -11.62
CA ALA A 67 -4.25 1.40 -12.55
C ALA A 67 -2.91 1.44 -11.81
N VAL A 68 -2.82 2.17 -10.69
CA VAL A 68 -1.62 2.21 -9.83
C VAL A 68 -1.29 0.82 -9.29
N MET A 69 -2.26 0.11 -8.72
CA MET A 69 -2.07 -1.25 -8.20
C MET A 69 -1.62 -2.23 -9.28
N ILE A 70 -2.21 -2.17 -10.48
CA ILE A 70 -1.84 -3.03 -11.61
C ILE A 70 -0.41 -2.73 -12.09
N CYS A 71 -0.05 -1.46 -12.27
CA CYS A 71 1.31 -1.04 -12.65
C CYS A 71 2.37 -1.52 -11.67
N ILE A 72 2.15 -1.34 -10.36
CA ILE A 72 3.08 -1.81 -9.33
C ILE A 72 3.17 -3.34 -9.33
N THR A 73 2.04 -4.03 -9.53
CA THR A 73 2.01 -5.49 -9.61
C THR A 73 2.81 -5.99 -10.82
N MET A 74 2.77 -5.30 -11.97
CA MET A 74 3.65 -5.60 -13.10
C MET A 74 5.12 -5.49 -12.72
N LEU A 75 5.53 -4.40 -12.06
CA LEU A 75 6.91 -4.23 -11.58
C LEU A 75 7.31 -5.34 -10.61
N TRP A 76 6.40 -5.75 -9.73
CA TRP A 76 6.60 -6.85 -8.80
C TRP A 76 6.83 -8.19 -9.53
N PHE A 77 6.03 -8.51 -10.55
CA PHE A 77 6.21 -9.74 -11.34
C PHE A 77 7.53 -9.79 -12.13
N ILE A 78 8.15 -8.65 -12.41
CA ILE A 78 9.48 -8.61 -13.04
C ILE A 78 10.56 -9.07 -12.05
N ILE A 79 10.41 -8.74 -10.76
CA ILE A 79 11.34 -9.07 -9.66
C ILE A 79 11.14 -10.51 -9.17
N SER A 80 9.88 -10.98 -9.13
CA SER A 80 9.49 -12.22 -8.46
C SER A 80 10.15 -13.53 -8.92
N PRO A 81 10.57 -13.75 -10.19
CA PRO A 81 11.07 -15.05 -10.63
C PRO A 81 12.36 -15.50 -9.96
N GLY A 82 13.18 -14.58 -9.45
CA GLY A 82 14.41 -14.91 -8.74
C GLY A 82 14.18 -15.42 -7.31
N PHE A 83 12.99 -15.21 -6.76
CA PHE A 83 12.62 -15.66 -5.42
C PHE A 83 12.06 -17.08 -5.40
N PHE A 84 11.27 -17.45 -6.41
CA PHE A 84 10.67 -18.78 -6.51
C PHE A 84 11.61 -19.71 -7.27
N THR A 85 12.52 -20.40 -6.57
CA THR A 85 13.43 -21.38 -7.18
C THR A 85 12.73 -22.72 -7.44
N ASP A 86 11.83 -23.13 -6.55
CA ASP A 86 11.05 -24.36 -6.69
C ASP A 86 9.89 -24.20 -7.67
N GLU A 87 9.98 -24.86 -8.83
CA GLU A 87 8.97 -24.80 -9.90
C GLU A 87 7.59 -25.29 -9.49
N THR A 88 7.49 -26.09 -8.42
CA THR A 88 6.21 -26.60 -7.89
C THR A 88 5.39 -25.51 -7.21
N SER A 89 6.01 -24.49 -6.64
CA SER A 89 5.29 -23.46 -5.90
C SER A 89 5.02 -22.17 -6.69
N LYS A 90 5.68 -21.97 -7.85
CA LYS A 90 5.56 -20.73 -8.65
C LYS A 90 4.11 -20.37 -9.01
N SER A 91 3.34 -21.40 -9.38
CA SER A 91 1.93 -21.27 -9.78
C SER A 91 1.06 -20.70 -8.66
N ASP A 92 1.17 -21.28 -7.47
CA ASP A 92 0.41 -20.87 -6.29
C ASP A 92 0.73 -19.44 -5.88
N HIS A 93 2.01 -19.08 -5.82
CA HIS A 93 2.39 -17.73 -5.41
C HIS A 93 1.91 -16.66 -6.39
N PHE A 94 2.00 -16.92 -7.69
CA PHE A 94 1.53 -15.98 -8.71
C PHE A 94 0.01 -15.81 -8.65
N THR A 95 -0.70 -16.93 -8.46
CA THR A 95 -2.15 -16.96 -8.28
C THR A 95 -2.59 -16.16 -7.06
N LEU A 96 -1.94 -16.35 -5.91
CA LEU A 96 -2.23 -15.61 -4.69
C LEU A 96 -1.99 -14.10 -4.85
N ILE A 97 -0.94 -13.69 -5.56
CA ILE A 97 -0.69 -12.27 -5.86
C ILE A 97 -1.79 -11.68 -6.75
N LEU A 98 -2.27 -12.43 -7.74
CA LEU A 98 -3.35 -11.99 -8.61
C LEU A 98 -4.69 -11.90 -7.88
N PHE A 99 -4.99 -12.85 -6.98
CA PHE A 99 -6.15 -12.74 -6.10
C PHE A 99 -6.00 -11.57 -5.13
N ALA A 100 -4.82 -11.33 -4.58
CA ALA A 100 -4.56 -10.17 -3.74
C ALA A 100 -4.83 -8.86 -4.49
N LEU A 101 -4.37 -8.74 -5.74
CA LEU A 101 -4.66 -7.61 -6.62
C LEU A 101 -6.16 -7.49 -6.93
N THR A 102 -6.85 -8.61 -7.19
CA THR A 102 -8.29 -8.64 -7.44
C THR A 102 -9.06 -8.10 -6.23
N GLY A 103 -8.71 -8.54 -5.02
CA GLY A 103 -9.26 -8.02 -3.77
C GLY A 103 -8.99 -6.52 -3.61
N GLY A 104 -7.78 -6.05 -3.97
CA GLY A 104 -7.44 -4.63 -3.96
C GLY A 104 -8.28 -3.78 -4.91
N VAL A 105 -8.54 -4.25 -6.13
CA VAL A 105 -9.42 -3.57 -7.10
C VAL A 105 -10.88 -3.55 -6.61
N LEU A 106 -11.35 -4.62 -5.96
CA LEU A 106 -12.66 -4.62 -5.29
C LEU A 106 -12.72 -3.57 -4.18
N MET A 107 -11.65 -3.44 -3.38
CA MET A 107 -11.53 -2.45 -2.31
C MET A 107 -11.54 -1.00 -2.82
N SER A 108 -11.06 -0.71 -4.04
CA SER A 108 -11.14 0.64 -4.60
C SER A 108 -12.44 0.93 -5.34
N SER A 109 -13.19 -0.11 -5.75
CA SER A 109 -14.42 -0.01 -6.56
C SER A 109 -15.71 -0.37 -5.82
N PHE A 110 -15.63 -0.73 -4.53
CA PHE A 110 -16.82 -1.06 -3.73
C PHE A 110 -17.79 0.12 -3.66
N ASN A 111 -19.08 -0.20 -3.65
CA ASN A 111 -20.16 0.72 -3.31
C ASN A 111 -21.15 0.10 -2.31
N ASN A 112 -20.81 -1.08 -1.79
CA ASN A 112 -21.54 -1.78 -0.76
C ASN A 112 -20.56 -2.34 0.27
N MET A 113 -20.90 -2.25 1.55
CA MET A 113 -20.06 -2.68 2.67
C MET A 113 -19.67 -4.17 2.61
N VAL A 114 -20.54 -5.01 2.04
CA VAL A 114 -20.23 -6.43 1.82
C VAL A 114 -19.13 -6.59 0.78
N MET A 115 -19.13 -5.77 -0.28
CA MET A 115 -18.07 -5.79 -1.29
C MET A 115 -16.73 -5.28 -0.73
N LEU A 116 -16.77 -4.29 0.18
CA LEU A 116 -15.58 -3.88 0.94
C LEU A 116 -15.00 -5.04 1.75
N PHE A 117 -15.85 -5.73 2.52
CA PHE A 117 -15.45 -6.91 3.30
C PHE A 117 -14.85 -8.01 2.43
N LEU A 118 -15.51 -8.36 1.32
CA LEU A 118 -15.02 -9.38 0.39
C LEU A 118 -13.68 -8.99 -0.24
N GLY A 119 -13.54 -7.73 -0.67
CA GLY A 119 -12.27 -7.23 -1.21
C GLY A 119 -11.13 -7.34 -0.21
N ILE A 120 -11.39 -6.96 1.05
CA ILE A 120 -10.43 -7.07 2.16
C ILE A 120 -10.04 -8.52 2.41
N GLU A 121 -11.00 -9.45 2.48
CA GLU A 121 -10.71 -10.84 2.82
C GLU A 121 -9.99 -11.59 1.69
N ILE A 122 -10.40 -11.39 0.43
CA ILE A 122 -9.70 -11.96 -0.74
C ILE A 122 -8.24 -11.51 -0.74
N LEU A 123 -8.01 -10.21 -0.49
CA LEU A 123 -6.66 -9.67 -0.38
C LEU A 123 -5.92 -10.28 0.80
N SER A 124 -6.54 -10.31 1.97
CA SER A 124 -5.85 -10.60 3.23
C SER A 124 -5.47 -12.07 3.36
N ILE A 125 -6.38 -12.98 3.02
CA ILE A 125 -6.12 -14.42 3.04
C ILE A 125 -4.94 -14.76 2.13
N SER A 126 -4.92 -14.16 0.92
CA SER A 126 -3.80 -14.33 -0.01
C SER A 126 -2.48 -13.87 0.61
N MET A 127 -2.48 -12.72 1.30
CA MET A 127 -1.29 -12.19 1.93
C MET A 127 -0.86 -12.95 3.20
N TYR A 128 -1.78 -13.52 3.97
CA TYR A 128 -1.46 -14.36 5.12
C TYR A 128 -0.67 -15.59 4.68
N ILE A 129 -1.11 -16.24 3.59
CA ILE A 129 -0.43 -17.40 3.01
C ILE A 129 0.95 -16.99 2.46
N LEU A 130 1.01 -15.88 1.72
CA LEU A 130 2.26 -15.40 1.13
C LEU A 130 3.29 -14.96 2.18
N ALA A 131 2.87 -14.41 3.33
CA ALA A 131 3.78 -14.06 4.42
C ALA A 131 4.53 -15.29 4.99
N GLY A 132 3.90 -16.47 4.94
CA GLY A 132 4.45 -17.76 5.36
C GLY A 132 4.98 -18.62 4.23
N SER A 133 5.21 -18.04 3.05
CA SER A 133 5.63 -18.80 1.86
C SER A 133 7.00 -19.47 2.01
N ASN A 134 7.90 -18.89 2.82
CA ASN A 134 9.18 -19.53 3.14
C ASN A 134 9.03 -20.52 4.30
N LYS A 135 8.47 -21.69 4.02
CA LYS A 135 8.13 -22.76 4.99
C LYS A 135 9.30 -23.20 5.88
N LYS A 136 10.54 -23.05 5.40
CA LYS A 136 11.77 -23.43 6.12
C LYS A 136 12.21 -22.38 7.14
N SER A 137 11.68 -21.16 7.06
CA SER A 137 12.04 -20.06 7.95
C SER A 137 11.04 -19.93 9.10
N LEU A 138 11.52 -20.07 10.33
CA LEU A 138 10.72 -19.82 11.53
C LEU A 138 10.16 -18.39 11.57
N ALA A 139 10.94 -17.41 11.14
CA ALA A 139 10.52 -16.01 11.09
C ALA A 139 9.36 -15.78 10.10
N SER A 140 9.37 -16.48 8.96
CA SER A 140 8.27 -16.41 7.97
C SER A 140 7.01 -17.06 8.50
N ASN A 141 7.14 -18.20 9.19
CA ASN A 141 6.00 -18.89 9.82
C ASN A 141 5.39 -18.06 10.96
N GLU A 142 6.22 -17.45 11.81
CA GLU A 142 5.77 -16.54 12.88
C GLU A 142 5.08 -15.30 12.31
N ALA A 143 5.64 -14.70 11.25
CA ALA A 143 5.02 -13.56 10.56
C ALA A 143 3.63 -13.93 10.02
N ALA A 144 3.48 -15.06 9.34
CA ALA A 144 2.19 -15.52 8.84
C ALA A 144 1.17 -15.71 9.96
N PHE A 145 1.58 -16.35 11.05
CA PHE A 145 0.71 -16.59 12.21
C PHE A 145 0.27 -15.30 12.89
N LYS A 146 1.21 -14.39 13.16
CA LYS A 146 0.91 -13.05 13.71
C LYS A 146 -0.02 -12.27 12.79
N TYR A 147 0.24 -12.29 11.48
CA TYR A 147 -0.55 -11.56 10.52
C TYR A 147 -1.98 -12.11 10.42
N PHE A 148 -2.12 -13.44 10.34
CA PHE A 148 -3.42 -14.10 10.29
C PHE A 148 -4.26 -13.84 11.54
N LEU A 149 -3.70 -14.01 12.74
CA LEU A 149 -4.45 -13.83 13.98
C LEU A 149 -4.90 -12.37 14.18
N MET A 150 -3.96 -11.44 14.08
CA MET A 150 -4.27 -10.02 14.27
C MET A 150 -5.19 -9.51 13.16
N GLY A 151 -4.97 -9.99 11.93
CA GLY A 151 -5.80 -9.65 10.78
C GLY A 151 -7.23 -10.18 10.90
N SER A 152 -7.41 -11.42 11.34
CA SER A 152 -8.74 -12.02 11.59
C SER A 152 -9.50 -11.27 12.68
N PHE A 153 -8.80 -10.83 13.73
CA PHE A 153 -9.40 -10.02 14.79
C PHE A 153 -9.86 -8.64 14.27
N ALA A 154 -9.04 -7.98 13.45
CA ALA A 154 -9.41 -6.72 12.79
C ALA A 154 -10.62 -6.88 11.85
N THR A 155 -10.69 -7.99 11.10
CA THR A 155 -11.85 -8.32 10.29
C THR A 155 -13.11 -8.54 11.14
N GLY A 156 -12.98 -9.10 12.35
CA GLY A 156 -14.07 -9.19 13.32
C GLY A 156 -14.65 -7.82 13.69
N PHE A 157 -13.78 -6.83 13.97
CA PHE A 157 -14.22 -5.45 14.20
C PHE A 157 -14.89 -4.83 12.98
N LEU A 158 -14.37 -5.09 11.77
CA LEU A 158 -14.98 -4.61 10.54
C LEU A 158 -16.40 -5.16 10.38
N LEU A 159 -16.57 -6.47 10.48
CA LEU A 159 -17.86 -7.14 10.27
C LEU A 159 -18.88 -6.71 11.33
N PHE A 160 -18.45 -6.63 12.60
CA PHE A 160 -19.32 -6.15 13.67
C PHE A 160 -19.70 -4.68 13.47
N GLY A 161 -18.75 -3.84 13.05
CA GLY A 161 -19.01 -2.44 12.70
C GLY A 161 -20.03 -2.30 11.55
N ILE A 162 -19.86 -3.08 10.48
CA ILE A 162 -20.81 -3.14 9.36
C ILE A 162 -22.20 -3.59 9.84
N ALA A 163 -22.28 -4.59 10.72
CA ALA A 163 -23.54 -5.07 11.27
C ALA A 163 -24.28 -3.99 12.08
N LEU A 164 -23.58 -3.20 12.89
CA LEU A 164 -24.18 -2.10 13.65
C LEU A 164 -24.63 -0.94 12.75
N ILE A 165 -23.84 -0.59 11.72
CA ILE A 165 -24.23 0.40 10.71
C ILE A 165 -25.48 -0.06 9.97
N TYR A 166 -25.52 -1.33 9.55
CA TYR A 166 -26.70 -1.92 8.93
C TYR A 166 -27.91 -1.89 9.87
N GLY A 167 -27.74 -2.23 11.15
CA GLY A 167 -28.80 -2.14 12.15
C GLY A 167 -29.38 -0.74 12.30
N ALA A 168 -28.56 0.30 12.14
CA ALA A 168 -28.97 1.70 12.28
C ALA A 168 -29.61 2.27 10.99
N THR A 169 -29.10 1.87 9.83
CA THR A 169 -29.44 2.49 8.54
C THR A 169 -30.37 1.65 7.68
N GLY A 170 -30.42 0.34 7.92
CA GLY A 170 -31.19 -0.65 7.15
C GLY A 170 -30.60 -0.98 5.78
N SER A 171 -29.35 -0.59 5.50
CA SER A 171 -28.72 -0.81 4.19
C SER A 171 -27.23 -1.14 4.29
N PHE A 172 -26.70 -1.82 3.28
CA PHE A 172 -25.27 -2.01 3.07
C PHE A 172 -24.70 -1.13 1.95
N ASP A 173 -25.57 -0.49 1.15
CA ASP A 173 -25.18 0.43 0.07
C ASP A 173 -24.70 1.75 0.68
N ILE A 174 -23.48 2.16 0.31
CA ILE A 174 -22.85 3.35 0.90
C ILE A 174 -23.49 4.67 0.47
N ASP A 175 -24.11 4.72 -0.72
CA ASP A 175 -24.87 5.90 -1.16
C ASP A 175 -26.15 6.05 -0.32
N VAL A 176 -26.83 4.93 -0.05
CA VAL A 176 -28.04 4.91 0.80
C VAL A 176 -27.69 5.23 2.25
N ILE A 177 -26.56 4.73 2.76
CA ILE A 177 -26.09 5.08 4.10
C ILE A 177 -25.79 6.58 4.17
N ALA A 178 -25.03 7.13 3.22
CA ALA A 178 -24.67 8.55 3.20
C ALA A 178 -25.91 9.46 3.22
N THR A 179 -26.93 9.14 2.42
CA THR A 179 -28.17 9.92 2.38
C THR A 179 -28.91 9.88 3.72
N ARG A 180 -29.06 8.70 4.34
CA ARG A 180 -29.69 8.55 5.67
C ARG A 180 -28.95 9.27 6.78
N LEU A 181 -27.63 9.36 6.70
CA LEU A 181 -26.82 10.12 7.66
C LEU A 181 -27.01 11.63 7.49
N SER A 182 -27.15 12.10 6.24
CA SER A 182 -27.40 13.52 5.96
C SER A 182 -28.77 14.03 6.41
N GLU A 183 -29.76 13.14 6.54
CA GLU A 183 -31.10 13.46 7.06
C GLU A 183 -31.11 13.84 8.55
N GLY A 184 -30.04 13.55 9.30
CA GLY A 184 -29.86 13.98 10.70
C GLY A 184 -30.61 13.19 11.77
N ASN A 185 -31.54 12.29 11.38
CA ASN A 185 -32.33 11.48 12.30
C ASN A 185 -31.51 10.46 13.12
N LEU A 186 -30.28 10.18 12.70
CA LEU A 186 -29.40 9.17 13.30
C LEU A 186 -28.27 9.79 14.15
N ASN A 187 -28.27 11.11 14.36
CA ASN A 187 -27.20 11.85 15.04
C ASN A 187 -27.04 11.51 16.54
N SER A 188 -27.97 10.75 17.13
CA SER A 188 -27.89 10.29 18.52
C SER A 188 -27.80 8.76 18.64
N SER A 189 -27.66 8.05 17.51
CA SER A 189 -27.63 6.59 17.49
C SER A 189 -26.28 6.07 18.00
N VAL A 190 -26.25 5.61 19.25
CA VAL A 190 -25.07 4.97 19.86
C VAL A 190 -24.61 3.76 19.04
N MET A 191 -25.56 3.01 18.46
CA MET A 191 -25.28 1.86 17.60
C MET A 191 -24.49 2.27 16.35
N LEU A 192 -24.91 3.34 15.68
CA LEU A 192 -24.22 3.86 14.51
C LEU A 192 -22.80 4.34 14.87
N PHE A 193 -22.65 5.07 15.98
CA PHE A 193 -21.35 5.60 16.41
C PHE A 193 -20.36 4.48 16.72
N ALA A 194 -20.80 3.46 17.45
CA ALA A 194 -20.01 2.26 17.67
C ALA A 194 -19.64 1.59 16.34
N GLY A 195 -20.57 1.49 15.39
CA GLY A 195 -20.31 0.95 14.07
C GLY A 195 -19.23 1.71 13.27
N ILE A 196 -19.31 3.04 13.24
CA ILE A 196 -18.32 3.90 12.57
C ILE A 196 -16.94 3.76 13.24
N LEU A 197 -16.88 3.75 14.58
CA LEU A 197 -15.61 3.61 15.29
C LEU A 197 -14.98 2.22 15.09
N LEU A 198 -15.77 1.14 15.11
CA LEU A 198 -15.26 -0.22 14.89
C LEU A 198 -14.76 -0.43 13.46
N THR A 199 -15.48 0.11 12.47
CA THR A 199 -14.98 0.12 11.07
C THR A 199 -13.73 0.97 10.93
N MET A 200 -13.63 2.11 11.61
CA MET A 200 -12.38 2.91 11.65
C MET A 200 -11.21 2.11 12.22
N ILE A 201 -11.40 1.41 13.35
CA ILE A 201 -10.35 0.60 13.99
C ILE A 201 -9.84 -0.46 13.00
N ALA A 202 -10.74 -1.14 12.30
CA ALA A 202 -10.37 -2.15 11.33
C ALA A 202 -9.62 -1.56 10.12
N MET A 203 -10.06 -0.42 9.59
CA MET A 203 -9.39 0.25 8.47
C MET A 203 -8.02 0.81 8.90
N ALA A 204 -7.92 1.38 10.11
CA ALA A 204 -6.67 1.82 10.71
C ALA A 204 -5.68 0.67 10.89
N PHE A 205 -6.15 -0.52 11.31
CA PHE A 205 -5.32 -1.72 11.33
C PHE A 205 -4.80 -2.10 9.93
N LYS A 206 -5.66 -2.07 8.91
CA LYS A 206 -5.27 -2.47 7.53
C LYS A 206 -4.22 -1.54 6.91
N VAL A 207 -4.25 -0.24 7.20
CA VAL A 207 -3.21 0.70 6.75
C VAL A 207 -1.97 0.72 7.67
N SER A 208 -2.00 -0.05 8.76
CA SER A 208 -0.97 -0.09 9.81
C SER A 208 -0.80 1.23 10.57
N ALA A 209 -1.91 1.92 10.87
CA ALA A 209 -1.90 3.15 11.66
C ALA A 209 -1.77 2.88 13.16
N ALA A 210 -1.10 3.76 13.89
CA ALA A 210 -1.01 3.70 15.34
C ALA A 210 -2.34 4.09 16.00
N PRO A 211 -2.81 3.38 17.03
CA PRO A 211 -2.11 2.35 17.79
C PRO A 211 -2.18 0.93 17.18
N PHE A 212 -2.93 0.67 16.12
CA PHE A 212 -3.17 -0.66 15.56
C PHE A 212 -2.06 -1.23 14.64
N HIS A 213 -0.85 -0.68 14.72
CA HIS A 213 0.28 -0.94 13.83
C HIS A 213 1.18 -2.11 14.26
N PHE A 214 0.99 -2.67 15.46
CA PHE A 214 1.93 -3.62 16.10
C PHE A 214 2.27 -4.86 15.25
N TRP A 215 1.35 -5.26 14.36
CA TRP A 215 1.57 -6.39 13.45
C TRP A 215 2.62 -6.08 12.38
N ALA A 216 2.68 -4.84 11.88
CA ALA A 216 3.35 -4.53 10.62
C ALA A 216 4.88 -4.72 10.68
N PRO A 217 5.63 -4.24 11.70
CA PRO A 217 7.08 -4.40 11.74
C PRO A 217 7.52 -5.86 11.78
N ASP A 218 6.86 -6.68 12.58
CA ASP A 218 7.19 -8.10 12.74
C ASP A 218 6.86 -8.90 11.48
N VAL A 219 5.70 -8.65 10.90
CA VAL A 219 5.28 -9.33 9.67
C VAL A 219 6.15 -8.92 8.49
N TYR A 220 6.48 -7.64 8.36
CA TYR A 220 7.32 -7.14 7.26
C TYR A 220 8.73 -7.70 7.33
N GLN A 221 9.30 -7.82 8.54
CA GLN A 221 10.63 -8.35 8.73
C GLN A 221 10.68 -9.87 8.48
N GLY A 222 9.71 -10.62 9.01
CA GLY A 222 9.68 -12.08 8.91
C GLY A 222 9.25 -12.62 7.55
N ALA A 223 8.34 -11.92 6.85
CA ALA A 223 7.91 -12.31 5.51
C ALA A 223 9.05 -12.16 4.48
N PRO A 224 9.05 -12.93 3.39
CA PRO A 224 10.05 -12.78 2.35
C PRO A 224 10.05 -11.37 1.74
N THR A 225 11.23 -10.82 1.45
CA THR A 225 11.39 -9.40 1.06
C THR A 225 10.57 -9.02 -0.17
N VAL A 226 10.45 -9.94 -1.15
CA VAL A 226 9.60 -9.75 -2.32
C VAL A 226 8.11 -9.63 -1.92
N ILE A 227 7.63 -10.44 -0.98
CA ILE A 227 6.25 -10.35 -0.48
C ILE A 227 6.06 -9.05 0.30
N THR A 228 7.01 -8.66 1.15
CA THR A 228 6.98 -7.39 1.89
C THR A 228 6.93 -6.18 0.94
N ALA A 229 7.58 -6.25 -0.22
CA ALA A 229 7.48 -5.21 -1.25
C ALA A 229 6.04 -5.06 -1.79
N PHE A 230 5.32 -6.16 -1.99
CA PHE A 230 3.92 -6.13 -2.40
C PHE A 230 2.99 -5.62 -1.28
N MET A 231 3.23 -6.07 -0.04
CA MET A 231 2.48 -5.64 1.15
C MET A 231 2.60 -4.15 1.42
N SER A 232 3.82 -3.61 1.30
CA SER A 232 4.07 -2.20 1.54
C SER A 232 3.48 -1.31 0.45
N THR A 233 3.26 -1.82 -0.76
CA THR A 233 2.83 -1.01 -1.92
C THR A 233 1.37 -1.24 -2.29
N VAL A 234 1.05 -2.34 -2.98
CA VAL A 234 -0.29 -2.64 -3.52
C VAL A 234 -1.32 -2.79 -2.41
N VAL A 235 -1.01 -3.57 -1.37
CA VAL A 235 -1.94 -3.82 -0.26
C VAL A 235 -2.24 -2.52 0.49
N LYS A 236 -1.21 -1.70 0.74
CA LYS A 236 -1.38 -0.40 1.38
C LYS A 236 -2.18 0.56 0.53
N THR A 237 -1.94 0.58 -0.78
CA THR A 237 -2.69 1.37 -1.76
C THR A 237 -4.18 1.04 -1.69
N ALA A 238 -4.52 -0.25 -1.75
CA ALA A 238 -5.91 -0.72 -1.66
C ALA A 238 -6.58 -0.29 -0.35
N ALA A 239 -5.89 -0.51 0.77
CA ALA A 239 -6.41 -0.19 2.11
C ALA A 239 -6.66 1.32 2.27
N VAL A 240 -5.73 2.16 1.82
CA VAL A 240 -5.85 3.62 1.92
C VAL A 240 -6.94 4.15 0.99
N ALA A 241 -7.05 3.64 -0.25
CA ALA A 241 -8.11 4.01 -1.17
C ALA A 241 -9.51 3.67 -0.61
N ALA A 242 -9.65 2.47 -0.05
CA ALA A 242 -10.88 2.03 0.57
C ALA A 242 -11.24 2.85 1.82
N PHE A 243 -10.24 3.17 2.66
CA PHE A 243 -10.43 4.01 3.84
C PHE A 243 -10.91 5.40 3.43
N PHE A 244 -10.23 6.02 2.45
CA PHE A 244 -10.62 7.32 1.93
C PHE A 244 -12.05 7.31 1.41
N ARG A 245 -12.38 6.39 0.48
CA ARG A 245 -13.74 6.28 -0.07
C ARG A 245 -14.77 6.07 1.03
N LEU A 246 -14.55 5.14 1.95
CA LEU A 246 -15.50 4.84 3.01
C LEU A 246 -15.84 6.09 3.84
N PHE A 247 -14.82 6.82 4.32
CA PHE A 247 -15.03 7.92 5.24
C PHE A 247 -15.49 9.21 4.57
N ILE A 248 -14.89 9.56 3.43
CA ILE A 248 -15.24 10.79 2.69
C ILE A 248 -16.59 10.63 1.96
N HIS A 249 -16.88 9.46 1.40
CA HIS A 249 -18.14 9.28 0.68
C HIS A 249 -19.30 8.98 1.62
N THR A 250 -19.08 8.11 2.61
CA THR A 250 -20.18 7.58 3.44
C THR A 250 -20.39 8.38 4.72
N PHE A 251 -19.31 8.76 5.41
CA PHE A 251 -19.38 9.27 6.79
C PHE A 251 -19.14 10.78 6.92
N THR A 252 -19.09 11.53 5.81
CA THR A 252 -18.87 12.98 5.84
C THR A 252 -19.89 13.75 6.69
N SER A 253 -21.13 13.30 6.79
CA SER A 253 -22.14 13.95 7.66
C SER A 253 -21.94 13.65 9.17
N MET A 254 -21.04 12.73 9.52
CA MET A 254 -20.80 12.27 10.90
C MET A 254 -19.38 12.63 11.40
N THR A 255 -18.80 13.73 10.93
CA THR A 255 -17.42 14.15 11.27
C THR A 255 -17.16 14.23 12.77
N GLU A 256 -18.13 14.66 13.56
CA GLU A 256 -18.03 14.76 15.02
C GLU A 256 -17.65 13.43 15.70
N VAL A 257 -17.99 12.29 15.07
CA VAL A 257 -17.72 10.96 15.61
C VAL A 257 -16.27 10.53 15.31
N TRP A 258 -15.78 10.83 14.12
CA TRP A 258 -14.58 10.17 13.58
C TRP A 258 -13.41 11.10 13.28
N HIS A 259 -13.66 12.37 12.96
CA HIS A 259 -12.65 13.28 12.43
C HIS A 259 -11.51 13.54 13.43
N THR A 260 -11.86 13.89 14.67
CA THR A 260 -10.89 14.12 15.75
C THR A 260 -10.10 12.86 16.10
N ALA A 261 -10.76 11.70 16.14
CA ALA A 261 -10.09 10.43 16.39
C ALA A 261 -9.07 10.12 15.28
N LEU A 262 -9.45 10.34 14.01
CA LEU A 262 -8.57 10.09 12.87
C LEU A 262 -7.43 11.11 12.77
N MET A 263 -7.65 12.38 13.17
CA MET A 263 -6.58 13.38 13.36
C MET A 263 -5.51 12.87 14.32
N ILE A 264 -5.93 12.39 15.50
CA ILE A 264 -5.03 11.90 16.54
C ILE A 264 -4.29 10.64 16.05
N ILE A 265 -5.01 9.72 15.41
CA ILE A 265 -4.41 8.50 14.81
C ILE A 265 -3.37 8.88 13.76
N SER A 266 -3.64 9.85 12.88
CA SER A 266 -2.68 10.32 11.88
C SER A 266 -1.43 10.91 12.54
N ALA A 267 -1.58 11.82 13.51
CA ALA A 267 -0.47 12.40 14.25
C ALA A 267 0.37 11.34 14.97
N ALA A 268 -0.28 10.43 15.70
CA ALA A 268 0.37 9.34 16.40
C ALA A 268 1.11 8.41 15.43
N THR A 269 0.53 8.12 14.27
CA THR A 269 1.13 7.25 13.25
C THR A 269 2.41 7.87 12.68
N ILE A 270 2.41 9.18 12.41
CA ILE A 270 3.59 9.91 11.93
C ILE A 270 4.70 9.89 12.98
N LEU A 271 4.37 10.18 14.24
CA LEU A 271 5.36 10.23 15.32
C LEU A 271 5.92 8.85 15.65
N VAL A 272 5.05 7.86 15.88
CA VAL A 272 5.45 6.50 16.22
C VAL A 272 6.28 5.91 15.09
N GLY A 273 5.83 6.03 13.83
CA GLY A 273 6.57 5.51 12.67
C GLY A 273 7.97 6.11 12.53
N ASN A 274 8.10 7.44 12.57
CA ASN A 274 9.40 8.09 12.39
C ASN A 274 10.34 7.91 13.59
N ILE A 275 9.85 8.06 14.83
CA ILE A 275 10.69 7.94 16.04
C ILE A 275 11.21 6.51 16.18
N THR A 276 10.36 5.50 15.99
CA THR A 276 10.79 4.11 16.13
C THR A 276 11.71 3.65 14.99
N ALA A 277 11.53 4.18 13.77
CA ALA A 277 12.42 3.91 12.63
C ALA A 277 13.87 4.34 12.91
N VAL A 278 14.08 5.45 13.64
CA VAL A 278 15.42 5.94 14.04
C VAL A 278 16.20 4.88 14.82
N TYR A 279 15.54 4.11 15.69
CA TYR A 279 16.21 3.10 16.52
C TYR A 279 16.47 1.77 15.80
N GLN A 280 15.92 1.56 14.60
CA GLN A 280 16.08 0.28 13.90
C GLN A 280 17.47 0.13 13.29
N THR A 281 18.09 -1.04 13.49
CA THR A 281 19.36 -1.44 12.87
C THR A 281 19.17 -2.31 11.62
N ASN A 282 18.02 -2.96 11.52
CA ASN A 282 17.61 -3.77 10.37
C ASN A 282 16.85 -2.88 9.37
N VAL A 283 17.33 -2.83 8.12
CA VAL A 283 16.79 -1.97 7.06
C VAL A 283 15.36 -2.38 6.69
N LYS A 284 15.05 -3.67 6.68
CA LYS A 284 13.69 -4.17 6.40
C LYS A 284 12.68 -3.70 7.46
N ARG A 285 13.06 -3.81 8.74
CA ARG A 285 12.24 -3.34 9.87
C ARG A 285 12.15 -1.81 9.90
N MET A 286 13.23 -1.11 9.56
CA MET A 286 13.25 0.33 9.38
C MET A 286 12.26 0.77 8.28
N LEU A 287 12.26 0.09 7.12
CA LEU A 287 11.32 0.34 6.03
C LEU A 287 9.86 0.02 6.42
N ALA A 288 9.64 -0.94 7.32
CA ALA A 288 8.31 -1.21 7.87
C ALA A 288 7.78 -0.03 8.72
N TYR A 289 8.60 0.55 9.60
CA TYR A 289 8.23 1.74 10.36
C TYR A 289 8.12 3.00 9.50
N SER A 290 8.96 3.12 8.48
CA SER A 290 8.79 4.12 7.41
C SER A 290 7.42 3.97 6.73
N SER A 291 7.01 2.75 6.38
CA SER A 291 5.69 2.48 5.81
C SER A 291 4.55 2.87 6.75
N ILE A 292 4.72 2.69 8.06
CA ILE A 292 3.77 3.17 9.08
C ILE A 292 3.70 4.70 9.04
N ALA A 293 4.83 5.41 9.09
CA ALA A 293 4.85 6.87 8.99
C ALA A 293 4.17 7.39 7.70
N HIS A 294 4.43 6.75 6.57
CA HIS A 294 3.80 7.06 5.28
C HIS A 294 2.28 6.86 5.29
N ALA A 295 1.76 5.85 5.98
CA ALA A 295 0.31 5.71 6.19
C ALA A 295 -0.25 6.89 6.99
N GLY A 296 0.48 7.39 8.00
CA GLY A 296 0.08 8.57 8.77
C GLY A 296 -0.11 9.81 7.91
N TYR A 297 0.81 10.06 6.97
CA TYR A 297 0.68 11.15 5.99
C TYR A 297 -0.51 10.92 5.05
N MET A 298 -0.71 9.69 4.54
CA MET A 298 -1.86 9.38 3.69
C MET A 298 -3.20 9.58 4.41
N LEU A 299 -3.27 9.27 5.71
CA LEU A 299 -4.47 9.53 6.53
C LEU A 299 -4.78 11.03 6.64
N MET A 300 -3.79 11.92 6.59
CA MET A 300 -4.04 13.36 6.58
C MET A 300 -4.92 13.79 5.40
N ALA A 301 -4.83 13.11 4.24
CA ALA A 301 -5.69 13.40 3.10
C ALA A 301 -7.17 13.04 3.37
N ILE A 302 -7.44 12.01 4.18
CA ILE A 302 -8.82 11.69 4.58
C ILE A 302 -9.38 12.79 5.49
N VAL A 303 -8.54 13.28 6.40
CA VAL A 303 -8.97 14.25 7.40
C VAL A 303 -9.03 15.68 6.83
N SER A 304 -8.33 15.96 5.72
CA SER A 304 -8.41 17.27 5.07
C SER A 304 -9.76 17.53 4.41
N MET A 305 -10.54 16.53 4.00
CA MET A 305 -11.94 16.70 3.54
C MET A 305 -12.17 17.80 2.48
N ASN A 306 -11.20 18.09 1.61
CA ASN A 306 -11.34 19.06 0.52
C ASN A 306 -11.33 18.37 -0.85
N SER A 307 -11.71 19.12 -1.89
CA SER A 307 -11.74 18.63 -3.27
C SER A 307 -10.36 18.25 -3.81
N ALA A 308 -9.28 18.81 -3.26
CA ALA A 308 -7.90 18.47 -3.64
C ALA A 308 -7.38 17.17 -2.98
N ALA A 309 -8.06 16.64 -1.95
CA ALA A 309 -7.60 15.48 -1.20
C ALA A 309 -7.46 14.19 -2.03
N PRO A 310 -8.41 13.82 -2.93
CA PRO A 310 -8.29 12.60 -3.73
C PRO A 310 -7.06 12.60 -4.64
N SER A 311 -6.78 13.72 -5.31
CA SER A 311 -5.64 13.86 -6.21
C SER A 311 -4.31 13.92 -5.44
N ALA A 312 -4.26 14.61 -4.31
CA ALA A 312 -3.11 14.61 -3.42
C ALA A 312 -2.80 13.19 -2.89
N LEU A 313 -3.82 12.44 -2.50
CA LEU A 313 -3.67 11.06 -2.03
C LEU A 313 -3.18 10.13 -3.15
N LEU A 314 -3.77 10.23 -4.35
CA LEU A 314 -3.34 9.45 -5.51
C LEU A 314 -1.87 9.71 -5.84
N PHE A 315 -1.47 10.97 -5.90
CA PHE A 315 -0.07 11.35 -6.12
C PHE A 315 0.85 10.76 -5.04
N TYR A 316 0.44 10.85 -3.78
CA TYR A 316 1.22 10.32 -2.66
C TYR A 316 1.43 8.81 -2.78
N VAL A 317 0.37 8.07 -3.08
CA VAL A 317 0.42 6.61 -3.21
C VAL A 317 1.29 6.18 -4.38
N ILE A 318 1.25 6.89 -5.52
CA ILE A 318 2.15 6.64 -6.66
C ILE A 318 3.60 6.87 -6.25
N ALA A 319 3.92 8.04 -5.72
CA ALA A 319 5.29 8.40 -5.32
C ALA A 319 5.85 7.43 -4.27
N TYR A 320 5.04 7.11 -3.26
CA TYR A 320 5.40 6.16 -2.21
C TYR A 320 5.61 4.75 -2.75
N SER A 321 4.71 4.26 -3.59
CA SER A 321 4.78 2.88 -4.08
C SER A 321 5.96 2.66 -5.01
N VAL A 322 6.23 3.61 -5.90
CA VAL A 322 7.39 3.60 -6.81
C VAL A 322 8.70 3.62 -6.01
N SER A 323 8.79 4.48 -5.00
CA SER A 323 10.00 4.57 -4.17
C SER A 323 10.17 3.32 -3.28
N SER A 324 9.07 2.77 -2.78
CA SER A 324 9.08 1.57 -1.93
C SER A 324 9.47 0.32 -2.72
N ILE A 325 8.90 0.09 -3.92
CA ILE A 325 9.26 -1.07 -4.74
C ILE A 325 10.75 -1.02 -5.13
N ALA A 326 11.30 0.17 -5.42
CA ALA A 326 12.73 0.36 -5.65
C ALA A 326 13.55 0.00 -4.41
N SER A 327 13.22 0.56 -3.24
CA SER A 327 13.93 0.31 -1.98
C SER A 327 13.92 -1.17 -1.58
N PHE A 328 12.78 -1.86 -1.72
CA PHE A 328 12.72 -3.30 -1.43
C PHE A 328 13.44 -4.16 -2.47
N THR A 329 13.51 -3.73 -3.73
CA THR A 329 14.30 -4.42 -4.77
C THR A 329 15.79 -4.33 -4.47
N ILE A 330 16.25 -3.15 -4.06
CA ILE A 330 17.64 -2.92 -3.64
C ILE A 330 17.95 -3.77 -2.41
N LEU A 331 17.08 -3.71 -1.39
CA LEU A 331 17.25 -4.49 -0.17
C LEU A 331 17.32 -5.99 -0.48
N LEU A 332 16.46 -6.50 -1.36
CA LEU A 332 16.49 -7.91 -1.78
C LEU A 332 17.84 -8.31 -2.38
N MET A 333 18.45 -7.47 -3.22
CA MET A 333 19.75 -7.77 -3.81
C MET A 333 20.85 -7.79 -2.77
N VAL A 334 20.89 -6.74 -1.96
CA VAL A 334 21.88 -6.58 -0.91
C VAL A 334 21.79 -7.77 0.05
N SER A 335 20.58 -8.08 0.54
CA SER A 335 20.34 -9.19 1.46
C SER A 335 20.73 -10.54 0.88
N ASN A 336 20.48 -10.77 -0.42
CA ASN A 336 20.86 -12.02 -1.08
C ASN A 336 22.38 -12.15 -1.23
N SER A 337 23.11 -11.05 -1.37
CA SER A 337 24.56 -11.05 -1.50
C SER A 337 25.28 -11.13 -0.15
N THR A 338 24.77 -10.47 0.88
CA THR A 338 25.41 -10.36 2.21
C THR A 338 24.89 -11.40 3.20
N GLY A 339 23.69 -11.95 2.97
CA GLY A 339 23.00 -12.87 3.88
C GLY A 339 22.34 -12.20 5.09
N ASN A 340 22.28 -10.86 5.14
CA ASN A 340 21.67 -10.09 6.23
C ASN A 340 20.99 -8.80 5.74
N ASP A 341 20.02 -8.32 6.52
CA ASP A 341 19.23 -7.11 6.23
C ASP A 341 19.69 -5.89 7.08
N SER A 342 20.92 -5.89 7.60
CA SER A 342 21.39 -4.82 8.48
C SER A 342 21.79 -3.58 7.70
N ILE A 343 21.89 -2.42 8.37
CA ILE A 343 22.42 -1.20 7.74
C ILE A 343 23.89 -1.39 7.30
N GLU A 344 24.63 -2.24 8.01
CA GLU A 344 26.04 -2.55 7.71
C GLU A 344 26.20 -3.30 6.39
N SER A 345 25.17 -4.00 5.94
CA SER A 345 25.08 -4.65 4.62
C SER A 345 25.07 -3.65 3.45
N PHE A 346 25.15 -2.35 3.72
CA PHE A 346 25.28 -1.34 2.68
C PHE A 346 26.71 -0.79 2.63
N TYR A 347 27.64 -1.20 3.50
CA TYR A 347 28.99 -0.63 3.55
C TYR A 347 29.81 -0.91 2.29
N GLY A 348 30.39 0.14 1.71
CA GLY A 348 31.19 0.04 0.48
C GLY A 348 30.38 -0.06 -0.82
N LEU A 349 29.03 -0.08 -0.75
CA LEU A 349 28.15 -0.18 -1.91
C LEU A 349 28.40 0.94 -2.93
N GLY A 350 28.72 2.16 -2.46
CA GLY A 350 29.00 3.32 -3.32
C GLY A 350 30.21 3.15 -4.23
N LYS A 351 31.27 2.48 -3.76
CA LYS A 351 32.51 2.26 -4.52
C LYS A 351 32.40 1.04 -5.45
N LYS A 352 31.77 -0.04 -4.97
CA LYS A 352 31.73 -1.33 -5.67
C LYS A 352 30.54 -1.50 -6.61
N ASN A 353 29.40 -0.90 -6.28
CA ASN A 353 28.15 -1.05 -7.02
C ASN A 353 27.50 0.34 -7.24
N PRO A 354 28.12 1.23 -8.04
CA PRO A 354 27.69 2.63 -8.17
C PRO A 354 26.25 2.78 -8.66
N PHE A 355 25.80 1.86 -9.51
CA PHE A 355 24.41 1.84 -9.96
C PHE A 355 23.43 1.61 -8.80
N LEU A 356 23.64 0.59 -7.95
CA LEU A 356 22.79 0.34 -6.80
C LEU A 356 22.83 1.50 -5.81
N ALA A 357 24.00 2.13 -5.64
CA ALA A 357 24.13 3.29 -4.78
C ALA A 357 23.32 4.50 -5.28
N ILE A 358 23.32 4.79 -6.58
CA ILE A 358 22.51 5.86 -7.18
C ILE A 358 21.01 5.56 -7.00
N MET A 359 20.58 4.32 -7.23
CA MET A 359 19.16 3.97 -7.09
C MET A 359 18.71 3.99 -5.63
N THR A 360 19.58 3.61 -4.69
CA THR A 360 19.35 3.75 -3.25
C THR A 360 19.24 5.21 -2.86
N LEU A 361 20.13 6.07 -3.38
CA LEU A 361 20.07 7.51 -3.14
C LEU A 361 18.72 8.08 -3.61
N ILE A 362 18.31 7.81 -4.85
CA ILE A 362 17.04 8.31 -5.41
C ILE A 362 15.85 7.81 -4.58
N SER A 363 15.79 6.51 -4.25
CA SER A 363 14.66 5.94 -3.52
C SER A 363 14.57 6.47 -2.09
N MET A 364 15.70 6.60 -1.38
CA MET A 364 15.76 7.12 -0.02
C MET A 364 15.47 8.63 0.04
N LEU A 365 15.96 9.41 -0.91
CA LEU A 365 15.63 10.85 -1.02
C LEU A 365 14.14 11.05 -1.32
N SER A 366 13.55 10.20 -2.16
CA SER A 366 12.12 10.22 -2.44
C SER A 366 11.30 9.91 -1.20
N LEU A 367 11.59 8.82 -0.49
CA LEU A 367 10.89 8.49 0.76
C LEU A 367 11.09 9.56 1.86
N ALA A 368 12.28 10.16 1.93
CA ALA A 368 12.56 11.30 2.82
C ALA A 368 11.75 12.55 2.44
N GLY A 369 11.41 12.70 1.16
CA GLY A 369 10.69 13.85 0.62
C GLY A 369 11.62 15.03 0.34
N ILE A 370 12.72 14.80 -0.37
CA ILE A 370 13.72 15.83 -0.71
C ILE A 370 13.64 16.20 -2.19
N PRO A 371 13.55 17.49 -2.57
CA PRO A 371 13.57 17.90 -3.97
C PRO A 371 14.84 17.43 -4.71
N PRO A 372 14.77 17.08 -6.01
CA PRO A 372 13.62 17.18 -6.92
C PRO A 372 12.81 15.86 -7.03
N THR A 373 12.71 15.06 -5.98
CA THR A 373 12.01 13.75 -6.04
C THR A 373 10.49 13.85 -5.84
N ALA A 374 9.75 12.86 -6.34
CA ALA A 374 8.29 12.78 -6.24
C ALA A 374 7.79 12.82 -4.79
N GLY A 375 8.48 12.18 -3.85
CA GLY A 375 8.03 12.16 -2.46
C GLY A 375 8.02 13.52 -1.76
N PHE A 376 8.78 14.52 -2.25
CA PHE A 376 8.65 15.90 -1.78
C PHE A 376 7.27 16.47 -2.12
N PHE A 377 6.89 16.41 -3.40
CA PHE A 377 5.59 16.90 -3.87
C PHE A 377 4.42 16.13 -3.26
N ALA A 378 4.60 14.84 -2.98
CA ALA A 378 3.62 14.04 -2.27
C ALA A 378 3.29 14.62 -0.89
N LYS A 379 4.31 14.88 -0.07
CA LYS A 379 4.12 15.52 1.24
C LYS A 379 3.57 16.93 1.10
N TYR A 380 4.10 17.71 0.15
CA TYR A 380 3.68 19.08 -0.10
C TYR A 380 2.19 19.22 -0.40
N TYR A 381 1.64 18.42 -1.32
CA TYR A 381 0.21 18.49 -1.67
C TYR A 381 -0.70 18.10 -0.50
N ILE A 382 -0.31 17.09 0.29
CA ILE A 382 -1.05 16.73 1.50
C ILE A 382 -1.01 17.85 2.54
N PHE A 383 0.13 18.52 2.71
CA PHE A 383 0.26 19.62 3.66
C PHE A 383 -0.59 20.82 3.26
N ILE A 384 -0.62 21.18 1.97
CA ILE A 384 -1.52 22.23 1.46
C ILE A 384 -2.97 21.85 1.74
N ALA A 385 -3.38 20.63 1.37
CA ALA A 385 -4.75 20.20 1.57
C ALA A 385 -5.18 20.26 3.06
N ALA A 386 -4.29 19.88 3.98
CA ALA A 386 -4.53 19.99 5.41
C ALA A 386 -4.54 21.43 5.93
N MET A 387 -3.69 22.31 5.39
CA MET A 387 -3.64 23.74 5.78
C MET A 387 -4.92 24.49 5.39
N GLU A 388 -5.53 24.16 4.25
CA GLU A 388 -6.80 24.75 3.80
C GLU A 388 -7.94 24.53 4.79
N ASN A 389 -7.88 23.46 5.59
CA ASN A 389 -8.89 23.12 6.60
C ASN A 389 -8.45 23.48 8.03
N HIS A 390 -7.59 24.49 8.17
CA HIS A 390 -7.10 25.01 9.45
C HIS A 390 -6.41 23.97 10.36
N MET A 391 -5.90 22.86 9.80
CA MET A 391 -5.26 21.78 10.56
C MET A 391 -3.79 22.04 10.88
N MET A 392 -3.43 23.29 11.18
CA MET A 392 -2.03 23.70 11.37
C MET A 392 -1.25 22.86 12.39
N PRO A 393 -1.82 22.44 13.54
CA PRO A 393 -1.11 21.58 14.50
C PRO A 393 -0.69 20.24 13.90
N LEU A 394 -1.56 19.60 13.11
CA LEU A 394 -1.25 18.32 12.47
C LEU A 394 -0.16 18.50 11.41
N VAL A 395 -0.21 19.58 10.63
CA VAL A 395 0.80 19.90 9.62
C VAL A 395 2.18 20.12 10.28
N LEU A 396 2.24 20.83 11.42
CA LEU A 396 3.49 21.00 12.16
C LEU A 396 4.06 19.67 12.63
N ILE A 397 3.23 18.79 13.20
CA ILE A 397 3.64 17.43 13.60
C ILE A 397 4.14 16.65 12.37
N ALA A 398 3.45 16.78 11.23
CA ALA A 398 3.80 16.11 10.00
C ALA A 398 5.17 16.55 9.44
N VAL A 399 5.44 17.86 9.45
CA VAL A 399 6.73 18.45 9.06
C VAL A 399 7.84 17.99 10.00
N LEU A 400 7.64 18.05 11.32
CA LEU A 400 8.62 17.58 12.31
C LEU A 400 8.90 16.08 12.14
N GLY A 401 7.86 15.26 11.97
CA GLY A 401 8.00 13.85 11.66
C GLY A 401 8.79 13.61 10.37
N SER A 402 8.61 14.47 9.36
CA SER A 402 9.34 14.35 8.10
C SER A 402 10.82 14.66 8.28
N LEU A 403 11.17 15.64 9.11
CA LEU A 403 12.55 15.96 9.46
C LEU A 403 13.23 14.81 10.23
N ILE A 404 12.52 14.17 11.17
CA ILE A 404 13.00 12.93 11.81
C ILE A 404 13.20 11.82 10.77
N GLY A 405 12.29 11.74 9.79
CA GLY A 405 12.36 10.89 8.60
C GLY A 405 13.72 10.94 7.90
N VAL A 406 14.18 12.16 7.60
CA VAL A 406 15.43 12.41 6.88
C VAL A 406 16.61 11.71 7.55
N TYR A 407 16.68 11.70 8.89
CA TYR A 407 17.80 11.10 9.61
C TYR A 407 18.01 9.62 9.29
N TYR A 408 16.97 8.78 9.40
CA TYR A 408 17.15 7.33 9.21
C TYR A 408 17.32 6.94 7.75
N TYR A 409 16.76 7.71 6.80
CA TYR A 409 17.05 7.53 5.37
C TYR A 409 18.49 7.90 5.03
N PHE A 410 18.98 9.04 5.54
CA PHE A 410 20.38 9.44 5.34
C PHE A 410 21.36 8.48 5.97
N ARG A 411 20.99 7.84 7.09
CA ARG A 411 21.83 6.81 7.70
C ARG A 411 22.12 5.66 6.74
N VAL A 412 21.14 5.22 5.93
CA VAL A 412 21.38 4.21 4.87
C VAL A 412 22.24 4.79 3.75
N ILE A 413 22.00 6.03 3.33
CA ILE A 413 22.81 6.70 2.29
C ILE A 413 24.28 6.80 2.73
N ILE A 414 24.54 7.24 3.95
CA ILE A 414 25.87 7.39 4.53
C ILE A 414 26.56 6.04 4.66
N ALA A 415 25.82 4.98 5.04
CA ALA A 415 26.36 3.63 5.12
C ALA A 415 27.02 3.20 3.80
N MET A 416 26.44 3.56 2.64
CA MET A 416 26.99 3.23 1.32
C MET A 416 28.42 3.71 1.07
N PHE A 417 28.83 4.80 1.72
CA PHE A 417 30.13 5.43 1.51
C PHE A 417 31.14 5.10 2.61
N ARG A 418 30.73 4.37 3.65
CA ARG A 418 31.67 3.84 4.65
C ARG A 418 32.51 2.72 4.04
N ASP A 419 33.71 2.54 4.57
CA ASP A 419 34.56 1.44 4.14
C ASP A 419 33.95 0.10 4.55
N GLY A 420 33.84 -0.80 3.58
CA GLY A 420 33.26 -2.12 3.72
C GLY A 420 33.94 -3.11 2.79
N ASN A 421 33.90 -4.40 3.16
CA ASN A 421 34.50 -5.50 2.41
C ASN A 421 33.54 -6.14 1.40
N GLU A 422 32.49 -5.42 0.99
CA GLU A 422 31.48 -5.98 0.10
C GLU A 422 31.99 -6.28 -1.30
N LYS A 423 31.47 -7.37 -1.84
CA LYS A 423 31.76 -7.82 -3.20
C LYS A 423 30.89 -7.09 -4.20
N GLU A 424 31.32 -7.11 -5.45
CA GLU A 424 30.47 -6.69 -6.56
C GLU A 424 29.24 -7.61 -6.61
N ILE A 425 28.06 -7.01 -6.69
CA ILE A 425 26.78 -7.73 -6.67
C ILE A 425 26.39 -7.95 -8.12
N ASP A 426 26.42 -9.19 -8.59
CA ASP A 426 25.85 -9.53 -9.88
C ASP A 426 24.33 -9.63 -9.77
N PHE A 427 23.61 -8.92 -10.65
CA PHE A 427 22.16 -8.91 -10.66
C PHE A 427 21.61 -9.05 -12.08
N SER A 428 20.54 -9.82 -12.18
CA SER A 428 19.84 -9.99 -13.45
C SER A 428 19.33 -8.66 -14.01
N GLY A 429 19.31 -8.53 -15.35
CA GLY A 429 18.80 -7.33 -16.03
C GLY A 429 17.35 -6.97 -15.68
N ARG A 430 16.56 -7.93 -15.17
CA ARG A 430 15.17 -7.70 -14.73
C ARG A 430 15.09 -6.74 -13.56
N TYR A 431 15.92 -6.94 -12.54
CA TYR A 431 15.93 -6.06 -11.39
C TYR A 431 16.48 -4.67 -11.74
N LYS A 432 17.49 -4.62 -12.62
CA LYS A 432 18.02 -3.36 -13.18
C LYS A 432 16.91 -2.55 -13.85
N LEU A 433 16.09 -3.20 -14.66
CA LEU A 433 14.96 -2.60 -15.35
C LEU A 433 13.95 -2.01 -14.36
N VAL A 434 13.55 -2.74 -13.31
CA VAL A 434 12.58 -2.23 -12.33
C VAL A 434 13.13 -1.03 -11.57
N MET A 435 14.39 -1.09 -11.12
CA MET A 435 15.01 0.06 -10.49
C MET A 435 15.02 1.25 -11.44
N ILE A 436 15.48 1.10 -12.69
CA ILE A 436 15.53 2.20 -13.67
C ILE A 436 14.14 2.82 -13.85
N ILE A 437 13.11 2.01 -14.09
CA ILE A 437 11.74 2.51 -14.24
C ILE A 437 11.30 3.27 -13.00
N ALA A 438 11.53 2.70 -11.81
CA ALA A 438 11.12 3.33 -10.56
C ALA A 438 11.89 4.62 -10.26
N GLY A 439 13.20 4.67 -10.51
CA GLY A 439 14.02 5.87 -10.34
C GLY A 439 13.65 6.97 -11.33
N ILE A 440 13.39 6.62 -12.60
CA ILE A 440 12.89 7.57 -13.60
C ILE A 440 11.53 8.11 -13.18
N LEU A 441 10.58 7.27 -12.77
CA LEU A 441 9.27 7.72 -12.30
C LEU A 441 9.38 8.61 -11.06
N ALA A 442 10.24 8.27 -10.11
CA ALA A 442 10.47 9.07 -8.90
C ALA A 442 11.05 10.46 -9.22
N LEU A 443 11.90 10.59 -10.24
CA LEU A 443 12.44 11.88 -10.67
C LEU A 443 11.48 12.63 -11.59
N ALA A 444 10.87 11.97 -12.56
CA ALA A 444 9.95 12.56 -13.53
C ALA A 444 8.72 13.16 -12.85
N LEU A 445 8.13 12.45 -11.89
CA LEU A 445 7.00 12.97 -11.10
C LEU A 445 7.41 14.10 -10.14
N GLY A 446 8.69 14.18 -9.77
CA GLY A 446 9.21 15.30 -8.99
C GLY A 446 9.49 16.54 -9.84
N VAL A 447 9.94 16.38 -11.09
CA VAL A 447 10.16 17.51 -12.02
C VAL A 447 8.84 18.00 -12.61
N ALA A 448 7.91 17.10 -12.92
CA ALA A 448 6.64 17.39 -13.56
C ALA A 448 5.45 16.79 -12.78
N PRO A 449 5.14 17.30 -11.57
CA PRO A 449 4.06 16.77 -10.75
C PRO A 449 2.68 16.94 -11.40
N GLY A 450 2.53 17.95 -12.28
CA GLY A 450 1.30 18.27 -13.00
C GLY A 450 0.72 17.15 -13.87
N ILE A 451 1.50 16.11 -14.19
CA ILE A 451 1.03 14.95 -14.99
C ILE A 451 -0.08 14.19 -14.27
N VAL A 452 -0.03 14.13 -12.93
CA VAL A 452 -0.92 13.29 -12.11
C VAL A 452 -1.95 14.12 -11.34
N THR A 453 -1.61 15.34 -10.93
CA THR A 453 -2.45 16.15 -10.03
C THR A 453 -3.78 16.60 -10.62
N GLY A 454 -4.01 16.42 -11.93
CA GLY A 454 -5.27 16.75 -12.61
C GLY A 454 -6.15 15.54 -12.99
N LEU A 455 -5.83 14.33 -12.53
CA LEU A 455 -6.57 13.11 -12.91
C LEU A 455 -7.89 12.93 -12.16
N LEU A 456 -7.98 13.38 -10.92
CA LEU A 456 -9.16 13.31 -10.04
C LEU A 456 -9.51 14.71 -9.58
#